data_AF-A0A2E0TKY9-F1
#
_entry.id   AF-A0A2E0TKY9-F1
#
_cell.length_a   1.000
_cell.length_b   1.000
_cell.length_c   1.000
_cell.angle_alpha   90.00
_cell.angle_beta   90.00
_cell.angle_gamma   90.00
#
_symmetry.space_group_name_H-M   'P 1'
#
loop_
_entity.id
_entity.type
_entity.pdbx_description
1 polymer ?
#
loop_
_entity_poly.entity_id
_entity_poly.type
_entity_poly.pdbx_seq_one_letter_code
_entity_poly.pdbx_strand_id
1 'polypeptide(L)'
;MTYFDGPAEDGLEVGELQDGLFTPWVDGGDATYVFGFQGGVMLRPRVAVPDALVGDDPCVQVEVRHRPDPAYDAPGELELFPENVFTAQLEPLSGRWESRGFDDQIGWAAPDGVRALVEVEARGVDWARRAEVAVRVVDSDGWDECDVVPRQSRFGCELQLVEGAMAITAIDAPPGFACGDEVAVTVALTPTDPIPEGCVELERTLTLERGCVDAQSLEVGATLDARWELGLTDACPPDTFGLQLEGCACE
;
A
#
# COMPACT_ATOMS: atom_id res chain seq x y z
N MET A 1 18.62 29.70 -16.24
CA MET A 1 17.20 29.77 -16.60
C MET A 1 16.45 30.13 -15.34
N THR A 2 15.51 31.07 -15.42
CA THR A 2 14.72 31.52 -14.28
C THR A 2 13.27 31.21 -14.61
N TYR A 3 12.59 30.46 -13.74
CA TYR A 3 11.18 30.14 -13.90
C TYR A 3 10.30 31.32 -13.48
N PHE A 4 9.09 31.36 -14.02
CA PHE A 4 8.09 32.39 -13.71
C PHE A 4 7.78 32.41 -12.21
N ASP A 5 7.87 33.59 -11.58
CA ASP A 5 7.69 33.79 -10.14
C ASP A 5 6.29 34.31 -9.77
N GLY A 6 5.44 34.58 -10.77
CA GLY A 6 4.06 35.00 -10.55
C GLY A 6 3.15 33.90 -9.99
N PRO A 7 1.89 34.23 -9.67
CA PRO A 7 0.92 33.26 -9.18
C PRO A 7 0.62 32.21 -10.25
N ALA A 8 0.49 30.95 -9.84
CA ALA A 8 0.03 29.89 -10.72
C ALA A 8 -1.49 30.01 -10.95
N GLU A 9 -1.90 29.95 -12.21
CA GLU A 9 -3.31 29.92 -12.60
C GLU A 9 -3.79 28.47 -12.70
N ASP A 10 -5.09 28.23 -12.58
CA ASP A 10 -5.63 26.89 -12.80
C ASP A 10 -5.49 26.47 -14.29
N GLY A 11 -5.56 25.16 -14.56
CA GLY A 11 -5.54 24.62 -15.92
C GLY A 11 -4.34 23.73 -16.25
N LEU A 12 -3.68 23.18 -15.22
CA LEU A 12 -2.76 22.05 -15.38
C LEU A 12 -3.57 20.75 -15.41
N GLU A 13 -3.27 19.84 -16.34
CA GLU A 13 -3.76 18.46 -16.25
C GLU A 13 -2.73 17.62 -15.50
N VAL A 14 -3.18 16.88 -14.49
CA VAL A 14 -2.35 15.95 -13.71
C VAL A 14 -2.94 14.56 -13.85
N GLY A 15 -2.09 13.56 -14.01
CA GLY A 15 -2.52 12.18 -14.19
C GLY A 15 -1.36 11.20 -14.17
N GLU A 16 -1.56 10.04 -14.76
CA GLU A 16 -0.54 9.00 -14.88
C GLU A 16 -0.58 8.34 -16.26
N LEU A 17 0.37 7.41 -16.50
CA LEU A 17 0.35 6.62 -17.72
C LEU A 17 -0.34 5.28 -17.44
N GLN A 18 -1.46 5.04 -18.10
CA GLN A 18 -2.19 3.76 -18.08
C GLN A 18 -2.18 3.17 -19.48
N ASP A 19 -1.70 1.94 -19.64
CA ASP A 19 -1.62 1.25 -20.93
C ASP A 19 -0.90 2.06 -22.03
N GLY A 20 0.10 2.86 -21.65
CA GLY A 20 0.86 3.70 -22.58
C GLY A 20 0.17 5.01 -22.97
N LEU A 21 -0.97 5.35 -22.36
CA LEU A 21 -1.71 6.58 -22.58
C LEU A 21 -1.75 7.43 -21.31
N PHE A 22 -1.65 8.74 -21.46
CA PHE A 22 -1.85 9.66 -20.35
C PHE A 22 -3.34 9.72 -20.01
N THR A 23 -3.67 9.32 -18.78
CA THR A 23 -5.01 9.38 -18.20
C THR A 23 -5.01 10.45 -17.10
N PRO A 24 -5.72 11.58 -17.30
CA PRO A 24 -5.89 12.58 -16.25
C PRO A 24 -6.58 11.97 -15.02
N TRP A 25 -6.09 12.32 -13.84
CA TRP A 25 -6.80 12.03 -12.61
C TRP A 25 -8.05 12.92 -12.50
N VAL A 26 -9.04 12.41 -11.78
CA VAL A 26 -10.30 13.10 -11.51
C VAL A 26 -10.63 12.98 -10.03
N ASP A 27 -11.39 13.93 -9.50
CA ASP A 27 -11.81 13.90 -8.10
C ASP A 27 -12.54 12.59 -7.75
N GLY A 28 -12.09 11.96 -6.66
CA GLY A 28 -12.57 10.67 -6.20
C GLY A 28 -12.03 9.46 -6.98
N GLY A 29 -11.29 9.68 -8.07
CA GLY A 29 -10.67 8.65 -8.89
C GLY A 29 -9.46 7.99 -8.23
N ASP A 30 -8.84 7.07 -8.95
CA ASP A 30 -7.70 6.29 -8.47
C ASP A 30 -6.37 6.82 -9.03
N ALA A 31 -5.33 6.79 -8.19
CA ALA A 31 -3.95 7.06 -8.54
C ALA A 31 -3.11 5.86 -8.15
N THR A 32 -2.31 5.36 -9.09
CA THR A 32 -1.56 4.12 -8.91
C THR A 32 -0.22 4.40 -8.24
N TYR A 33 0.09 3.67 -7.17
CA TYR A 33 1.43 3.71 -6.58
C TYR A 33 2.34 2.59 -7.11
N VAL A 34 3.64 2.77 -6.89
CA VAL A 34 4.65 1.73 -7.10
C VAL A 34 5.67 1.75 -5.95
N PHE A 35 6.35 0.62 -5.74
CA PHE A 35 7.52 0.59 -4.89
C PHE A 35 8.76 1.07 -5.65
N GLY A 36 9.42 2.11 -5.12
CA GLY A 36 10.69 2.60 -5.61
C GLY A 36 11.87 1.69 -5.25
N PHE A 37 13.05 2.01 -5.78
CA PHE A 37 14.24 1.17 -5.60
C PHE A 37 14.73 1.06 -4.13
N GLN A 38 14.33 2.02 -3.28
CA GLN A 38 14.64 2.01 -1.85
C GLN A 38 13.56 1.33 -1.00
N GLY A 39 12.53 0.78 -1.63
CA GLY A 39 11.38 0.18 -0.95
C GLY A 39 10.33 1.17 -0.44
N GLY A 40 10.50 2.47 -0.71
CA GLY A 40 9.47 3.47 -0.46
C GLY A 40 8.34 3.40 -1.49
N VAL A 41 7.14 3.82 -1.09
CA VAL A 41 5.97 3.90 -1.97
C VAL A 41 5.95 5.26 -2.67
N MET A 42 5.71 5.24 -3.98
CA MET A 42 5.74 6.43 -4.83
C MET A 42 4.51 6.52 -5.73
N LEU A 43 3.95 7.71 -5.89
CA LEU A 43 3.10 8.04 -7.03
C LEU A 43 3.99 8.36 -8.24
N ARG A 44 3.44 8.20 -9.45
CA ARG A 44 4.13 8.60 -10.69
C ARG A 44 3.37 9.66 -11.48
N PRO A 45 3.06 10.83 -10.88
CA PRO A 45 2.31 11.86 -11.54
C PRO A 45 3.01 12.32 -12.82
N ARG A 46 2.21 12.67 -13.80
CA ARG A 46 2.60 13.37 -15.02
C ARG A 46 1.79 14.64 -15.12
N VAL A 47 2.40 15.66 -15.68
CA VAL A 47 1.72 16.92 -16.00
C VAL A 47 1.57 17.06 -17.50
N ALA A 48 0.43 17.60 -17.92
CA ALA A 48 0.19 18.00 -19.29
C ALA A 48 -0.27 19.45 -19.36
N VAL A 49 0.26 20.18 -20.35
CA VAL A 49 -0.07 21.59 -20.61
C VAL A 49 -0.36 21.83 -22.09
N PRO A 50 -1.28 22.76 -22.43
CA PRO A 50 -1.53 23.13 -23.82
C PRO A 50 -0.28 23.64 -24.54
N ASP A 51 -0.15 23.30 -25.83
CA ASP A 51 0.95 23.75 -26.71
C ASP A 51 1.14 25.27 -26.70
N ALA A 52 0.04 26.02 -26.62
CA ALA A 52 0.05 27.47 -26.58
C ALA A 52 0.75 28.09 -25.36
N LEU A 53 1.00 27.32 -24.29
CA LEU A 53 1.67 27.81 -23.08
C LEU A 53 3.18 27.58 -23.09
N VAL A 54 3.68 26.49 -23.68
CA VAL A 54 5.08 26.08 -23.50
C VAL A 54 6.08 27.06 -24.12
N GLY A 55 5.70 27.70 -25.22
CA GLY A 55 6.58 28.63 -25.93
C GLY A 55 7.80 27.93 -26.53
N ASP A 56 8.94 28.62 -26.55
CA ASP A 56 10.19 28.13 -27.15
C ASP A 56 11.03 27.26 -26.20
N ASP A 57 10.72 27.22 -24.90
CA ASP A 57 11.47 26.48 -23.88
C ASP A 57 10.57 25.44 -23.16
N PRO A 58 10.72 24.14 -23.46
CA PRO A 58 9.92 23.09 -22.86
C PRO A 58 10.39 22.66 -21.46
N CYS A 59 11.36 23.34 -20.87
CA CYS A 59 11.82 23.04 -19.52
C CYS A 59 10.87 23.65 -18.48
N VAL A 60 10.44 22.83 -17.52
CA VAL A 60 9.56 23.24 -16.42
C VAL A 60 10.10 22.78 -15.08
N GLN A 61 9.83 23.57 -14.05
CA GLN A 61 9.91 23.13 -12.66
C GLN A 61 8.52 22.66 -12.22
N VAL A 62 8.44 21.47 -11.64
CA VAL A 62 7.19 20.90 -11.15
C VAL A 62 7.32 20.63 -9.67
N GLU A 63 6.44 21.23 -8.88
CA GLU A 63 6.28 20.95 -7.47
C GLU A 63 5.06 20.07 -7.28
N VAL A 64 5.23 18.95 -6.58
CA VAL A 64 4.16 18.03 -6.20
C VAL A 64 4.05 18.05 -4.69
N ARG A 65 2.86 18.33 -4.18
CA ARG A 65 2.51 18.28 -2.77
C ARG A 65 1.38 17.28 -2.58
N HIS A 66 1.43 16.51 -1.50
CA HIS A 66 0.36 15.61 -1.13
C HIS A 66 0.05 15.72 0.36
N ARG A 67 -1.24 15.61 0.69
CA ARG A 67 -1.72 15.65 2.07
C ARG A 67 -2.93 14.72 2.24
N PRO A 68 -3.19 14.22 3.46
CA PRO A 68 -4.43 13.52 3.75
C PRO A 68 -5.65 14.35 3.33
N ASP A 69 -6.65 13.68 2.72
CA ASP A 69 -7.95 14.31 2.49
C ASP A 69 -8.68 14.46 3.84
N PRO A 70 -8.94 15.71 4.31
CA PRO A 70 -9.58 15.95 5.60
C PRO A 70 -11.03 15.45 5.67
N ALA A 71 -11.63 15.01 4.55
CA ALA A 71 -12.93 14.36 4.54
C ALA A 71 -12.89 12.89 4.98
N TYR A 72 -11.70 12.31 5.22
CA TYR A 72 -11.52 10.89 5.55
C TYR A 72 -10.53 10.70 6.71
N ASP A 73 -10.82 9.74 7.60
CA ASP A 73 -10.08 9.51 8.85
C ASP A 73 -8.84 8.58 8.71
N ALA A 74 -8.41 8.26 7.48
CA ALA A 74 -7.30 7.36 7.21
C ALA A 74 -6.16 8.08 6.46
N PRO A 75 -5.23 8.76 7.19
CA PRO A 75 -4.23 9.63 6.55
C PRO A 75 -3.06 8.88 5.91
N GLY A 76 -2.85 7.60 6.24
CA GLY A 76 -1.67 6.85 5.83
C GLY A 76 -0.36 7.52 6.29
N GLU A 77 0.71 7.33 5.52
CA GLU A 77 2.02 7.96 5.76
C GLU A 77 2.24 9.26 4.94
N LEU A 78 1.19 9.82 4.35
CA LEU A 78 1.26 10.97 3.43
C LEU A 78 1.94 12.21 4.02
N GLU A 79 2.01 12.33 5.35
CA GLU A 79 2.64 13.45 6.02
C GLU A 79 4.17 13.36 6.09
N LEU A 80 4.76 12.20 5.77
CA LEU A 80 6.22 11.99 5.86
C LEU A 80 6.99 12.65 4.72
N PHE A 81 6.35 12.87 3.57
CA PHE A 81 6.98 13.36 2.35
C PHE A 81 6.19 14.49 1.67
N PRO A 82 5.81 15.56 2.40
CA PRO A 82 4.74 16.47 1.99
C PRO A 82 4.95 17.22 0.67
N GLU A 83 6.18 17.29 0.17
CA GLU A 83 6.55 18.05 -1.02
C GLU A 83 7.78 17.46 -1.71
N ASN A 84 7.74 17.38 -3.04
CA ASN A 84 8.91 17.13 -3.89
C ASN A 84 8.94 18.10 -5.08
N VAL A 85 10.14 18.55 -5.44
CA VAL A 85 10.36 19.46 -6.57
C VAL A 85 11.22 18.79 -7.63
N PHE A 86 10.71 18.80 -8.86
CA PHE A 86 11.30 18.19 -10.04
C PHE A 86 11.63 19.26 -11.09
N THR A 87 12.57 18.93 -11.96
CA THR A 87 12.78 19.65 -13.23
C THR A 87 12.57 18.65 -14.35
N ALA A 88 11.73 19.00 -15.32
CA ALA A 88 11.43 18.16 -16.47
C ALA A 88 11.53 18.93 -17.75
N GLN A 89 11.92 18.22 -18.80
CA GLN A 89 11.70 18.64 -20.17
C GLN A 89 10.40 18.01 -20.64
N LEU A 90 9.45 18.84 -21.09
CA LEU A 90 8.21 18.35 -21.64
C LEU A 90 8.43 17.76 -23.05
N GLU A 91 7.68 16.74 -23.39
CA GLU A 91 7.67 16.08 -24.69
C GLU A 91 6.35 16.39 -25.42
N PRO A 92 6.38 16.74 -26.72
CA PRO A 92 5.17 17.13 -27.44
C PRO A 92 4.27 15.92 -27.75
N LEU A 93 2.97 16.04 -27.47
CA LEU A 93 1.94 15.07 -27.84
C LEU A 93 0.70 15.78 -28.40
N SER A 94 0.46 15.65 -29.70
CA SER A 94 -0.73 16.12 -30.44
C SER A 94 -1.61 17.18 -29.75
N GLY A 95 -1.14 18.42 -29.71
CA GLY A 95 -1.89 19.58 -29.18
C GLY A 95 -1.61 19.94 -27.72
N ARG A 96 -0.79 19.15 -27.02
CA ARG A 96 -0.29 19.41 -25.68
C ARG A 96 1.17 18.96 -25.53
N TRP A 97 1.75 19.25 -24.39
CA TRP A 97 3.07 18.80 -23.99
C TRP A 97 2.96 18.10 -22.64
N GLU A 98 3.70 17.01 -22.48
CA GLU A 98 3.61 16.14 -21.32
C GLU A 98 4.97 15.91 -20.67
N SER A 99 4.99 15.75 -19.35
CA SER A 99 6.19 15.29 -18.65
C SER A 99 6.32 13.76 -18.68
N ARG A 100 7.52 13.28 -18.34
CA ARG A 100 7.67 11.92 -17.83
C ARG A 100 7.03 11.81 -16.44
N GLY A 101 6.84 10.58 -15.97
CA GLY A 101 6.39 10.34 -14.60
C GLY A 101 7.45 10.81 -13.60
N PHE A 102 7.02 11.51 -12.55
CA PHE A 102 7.87 11.90 -11.44
C PHE A 102 7.84 10.81 -10.37
N ASP A 103 8.98 10.31 -9.92
CA ASP A 103 9.02 9.35 -8.81
C ASP A 103 8.80 10.10 -7.47
N ASP A 104 7.53 10.38 -7.15
CA ASP A 104 7.11 11.15 -5.97
C ASP A 104 6.87 10.20 -4.79
N GLN A 105 7.84 10.10 -3.89
CA GLN A 105 7.71 9.25 -2.71
C GLN A 105 6.67 9.82 -1.74
N ILE A 106 5.72 8.99 -1.33
CA ILE A 106 4.60 9.36 -0.45
C ILE A 106 4.59 8.59 0.87
N GLY A 107 5.44 7.57 1.02
CA GLY A 107 5.51 6.73 2.22
C GLY A 107 6.50 5.58 2.12
N TRP A 108 6.43 4.68 3.09
CA TRP A 108 7.14 3.40 3.19
C TRP A 108 6.18 2.20 3.19
N ALA A 109 5.02 2.36 3.82
CA ALA A 109 3.96 1.35 3.81
C ALA A 109 3.05 1.51 2.58
N ALA A 110 2.46 0.40 2.15
CA ALA A 110 1.42 0.35 1.13
C ALA A 110 0.22 1.23 1.55
N PRO A 111 -0.12 2.30 0.80
CA PRO A 111 -1.17 3.25 1.15
C PRO A 111 -2.51 2.88 0.49
N ASP A 112 -2.78 1.59 0.33
CA ASP A 112 -3.97 1.11 -0.36
C ASP A 112 -5.25 1.69 0.26
N GLY A 113 -6.03 2.38 -0.59
CA GLY A 113 -7.31 2.96 -0.20
C GLY A 113 -7.19 4.32 0.48
N VAL A 114 -5.98 4.77 0.81
CA VAL A 114 -5.74 6.09 1.40
C VAL A 114 -6.22 7.19 0.45
N ARG A 115 -6.93 8.17 0.99
CA ARG A 115 -7.40 9.33 0.24
C ARG A 115 -6.40 10.49 0.39
N ALA A 116 -5.91 10.98 -0.75
CA ALA A 116 -4.94 12.06 -0.82
C ALA A 116 -5.49 13.23 -1.62
N LEU A 117 -5.18 14.45 -1.18
CA LEU A 117 -5.24 15.64 -2.02
C LEU A 117 -3.85 15.85 -2.62
N VAL A 118 -3.75 15.75 -3.94
CA VAL A 118 -2.49 15.96 -4.68
C VAL A 118 -2.56 17.32 -5.37
N GLU A 119 -1.73 18.26 -4.91
CA GLU A 119 -1.54 19.57 -5.51
C GLU A 119 -0.28 19.55 -6.37
N VAL A 120 -0.41 19.95 -7.63
CA VAL A 120 0.74 20.05 -8.54
C VAL A 120 0.80 21.45 -9.12
N GLU A 121 1.98 22.04 -9.06
CA GLU A 121 2.29 23.33 -9.67
C GLU A 121 3.42 23.16 -10.68
N ALA A 122 3.19 23.57 -11.93
CA ALA A 122 4.20 23.59 -12.98
C ALA A 122 4.53 25.03 -13.37
N ARG A 123 5.83 25.35 -13.41
CA ARG A 123 6.37 26.67 -13.75
C ARG A 123 7.27 26.57 -14.97
N GLY A 124 6.89 27.27 -16.04
CA GLY A 124 7.71 27.53 -17.22
C GLY A 124 8.49 28.84 -17.07
N VAL A 125 8.97 29.40 -18.19
CA VAL A 125 9.71 30.66 -18.20
C VAL A 125 8.81 31.88 -17.96
N ASP A 126 7.62 31.87 -18.55
CA ASP A 126 6.67 32.99 -18.57
C ASP A 126 5.25 32.62 -18.12
N TRP A 127 5.06 31.39 -17.63
CA TRP A 127 3.79 30.89 -17.15
C TRP A 127 3.96 30.04 -15.89
N ALA A 128 2.88 29.97 -15.09
CA ALA A 128 2.70 28.98 -14.05
C ALA A 128 1.27 28.45 -14.08
N ARG A 129 1.11 27.14 -13.93
CA ARG A 129 -0.18 26.44 -13.88
C ARG A 129 -0.24 25.50 -12.70
N ARG A 130 -1.43 25.32 -12.13
CA ARG A 130 -1.65 24.40 -11.01
C ARG A 130 -2.91 23.55 -11.20
N ALA A 131 -2.94 22.43 -10.49
CA ALA A 131 -4.14 21.63 -10.23
C ALA A 131 -4.10 21.11 -8.79
N GLU A 132 -5.28 20.85 -8.22
CA GLU A 132 -5.45 20.04 -7.02
C GLU A 132 -6.48 18.97 -7.36
N VAL A 133 -6.18 17.70 -7.07
CA VAL A 133 -7.08 16.57 -7.35
C VAL A 133 -7.18 15.69 -6.12
N ALA A 134 -8.40 15.32 -5.74
CA ALA A 134 -8.65 14.33 -4.69
C ALA A 134 -8.61 12.91 -5.28
N VAL A 135 -7.68 12.07 -4.85
CA VAL A 135 -7.51 10.70 -5.37
C VAL A 135 -7.53 9.67 -4.26
N ARG A 136 -7.87 8.43 -4.60
CA ARG A 136 -7.57 7.24 -3.80
C ARG A 136 -6.30 6.61 -4.32
N VAL A 137 -5.37 6.29 -3.43
CA VAL A 137 -4.14 5.62 -3.80
C VAL A 137 -4.38 4.11 -3.83
N VAL A 138 -3.95 3.44 -4.90
CA VAL A 138 -4.21 2.01 -5.16
C VAL A 138 -2.99 1.35 -5.79
N ASP A 139 -2.85 0.03 -5.68
CA ASP A 139 -1.84 -0.73 -6.43
C ASP A 139 -2.17 -0.75 -7.95
N SER A 140 -1.19 -1.18 -8.73
CA SER A 140 -1.15 -1.22 -10.20
C SER A 140 -2.13 -2.18 -10.87
N ASP A 141 -2.71 -3.12 -10.13
CA ASP A 141 -3.86 -3.93 -10.55
C ASP A 141 -5.21 -3.29 -10.21
N GLY A 142 -5.19 -2.13 -9.55
CA GLY A 142 -6.36 -1.32 -9.20
C GLY A 142 -6.74 -1.46 -7.74
N TRP A 143 -7.99 -1.15 -7.43
CA TRP A 143 -8.55 -1.35 -6.10
C TRP A 143 -9.21 -2.72 -5.98
N ASP A 144 -8.65 -3.58 -5.14
CA ASP A 144 -9.33 -4.72 -4.54
C ASP A 144 -9.75 -4.35 -3.11
N GLU A 145 -10.93 -4.79 -2.68
CA GLU A 145 -11.34 -4.61 -1.29
C GLU A 145 -10.37 -5.29 -0.31
N CYS A 146 -9.66 -6.33 -0.75
CA CYS A 146 -8.65 -7.03 0.03
C CYS A 146 -7.33 -6.29 0.19
N ASP A 147 -7.14 -5.16 -0.50
CA ASP A 147 -5.94 -4.33 -0.34
C ASP A 147 -5.91 -3.57 0.99
N VAL A 148 -7.06 -3.44 1.68
CA VAL A 148 -7.11 -2.87 3.04
C VAL A 148 -6.38 -3.73 4.09
N VAL A 149 -6.12 -5.01 3.78
CA VAL A 149 -5.45 -5.92 4.71
C VAL A 149 -3.95 -5.57 4.70
N PRO A 150 -3.37 -5.15 5.84
CA PRO A 150 -1.98 -4.70 5.89
C PRO A 150 -1.01 -5.74 5.32
N ARG A 151 -0.03 -5.29 4.52
CA ARG A 151 0.99 -6.15 3.93
C ARG A 151 2.39 -5.80 4.43
N GLN A 152 3.28 -6.80 4.48
CA GLN A 152 4.68 -6.62 4.80
C GLN A 152 5.56 -7.42 3.83
N SER A 153 6.50 -6.74 3.18
CA SER A 153 7.55 -7.37 2.39
C SER A 153 8.73 -7.79 3.25
N ARG A 154 9.15 -9.06 3.18
CA ARG A 154 10.30 -9.61 3.91
C ARG A 154 11.05 -10.64 3.08
N PHE A 155 12.34 -10.41 2.81
CA PHE A 155 13.21 -11.34 2.08
C PHE A 155 12.67 -11.80 0.70
N GLY A 156 11.95 -10.93 -0.02
CA GLY A 156 11.33 -11.27 -1.30
C GLY A 156 10.01 -12.05 -1.20
N CYS A 157 9.48 -12.20 0.02
CA CYS A 157 8.14 -12.69 0.29
C CYS A 157 7.25 -11.52 0.70
N GLU A 158 6.00 -11.55 0.26
CA GLU A 158 4.96 -10.60 0.68
C GLU A 158 3.98 -11.34 1.59
N LEU A 159 3.73 -10.75 2.76
CA LEU A 159 2.90 -11.32 3.82
C LEU A 159 1.71 -10.39 4.07
N GLN A 160 0.48 -10.92 4.10
CA GLN A 160 -0.63 -10.23 4.75
C GLN A 160 -0.51 -10.39 6.26
N LEU A 161 -0.75 -9.31 6.98
CA LEU A 161 -0.70 -9.24 8.43
C LEU A 161 -2.10 -9.06 8.98
N VAL A 162 -2.52 -9.98 9.83
CA VAL A 162 -3.79 -9.85 10.57
C VAL A 162 -3.52 -9.97 12.05
N GLU A 163 -3.72 -8.87 12.77
CA GLU A 163 -3.61 -8.82 14.22
C GLU A 163 -5.01 -8.97 14.84
N GLY A 164 -5.10 -9.69 15.96
CA GLY A 164 -6.38 -9.92 16.61
C GLY A 164 -6.33 -10.90 17.77
N ALA A 165 -7.51 -11.29 18.23
CA ALA A 165 -7.67 -12.32 19.26
C ALA A 165 -7.92 -13.67 18.59
N MET A 166 -7.07 -14.65 18.87
CA MET A 166 -7.22 -16.02 18.39
C MET A 166 -7.90 -16.87 19.45
N ALA A 167 -8.98 -17.56 19.09
CA ALA A 167 -9.67 -18.52 19.92
C ALA A 167 -9.34 -19.96 19.47
N ILE A 168 -9.08 -20.86 20.41
CA ILE A 168 -8.92 -22.28 20.11
C ILE A 168 -10.30 -22.92 20.03
N THR A 169 -10.69 -23.40 18.85
CA THR A 169 -12.04 -23.93 18.59
C THR A 169 -12.10 -25.44 18.64
N ALA A 170 -10.99 -26.13 18.33
CA ALA A 170 -10.89 -27.58 18.46
C ALA A 170 -9.44 -28.03 18.73
N ILE A 171 -9.30 -29.15 19.43
CA ILE A 171 -8.04 -29.87 19.60
C ILE A 171 -8.33 -31.34 19.29
N ASP A 172 -7.81 -31.84 18.19
CA ASP A 172 -7.88 -33.25 17.80
C ASP A 172 -6.53 -33.90 17.99
N ALA A 173 -6.43 -34.70 19.06
CA ALA A 173 -5.21 -35.34 19.48
C ALA A 173 -5.33 -36.86 19.22
N PRO A 174 -4.50 -37.44 18.33
CA PRO A 174 -4.52 -38.88 18.08
C PRO A 174 -4.17 -39.66 19.36
N PRO A 175 -4.55 -40.95 19.44
CA PRO A 175 -4.19 -41.79 20.57
C PRO A 175 -2.67 -41.89 20.71
N GLY A 176 -2.13 -41.39 21.82
CA GLY A 176 -0.71 -41.27 22.07
C GLY A 176 -0.45 -40.39 23.30
N PHE A 177 0.75 -40.49 23.86
CA PHE A 177 1.20 -39.68 24.99
C PHE A 177 2.64 -39.18 24.80
N ALA A 178 3.22 -39.39 23.63
CA ALA A 178 4.57 -38.91 23.37
C ALA A 178 4.52 -37.40 23.14
N CYS A 179 5.52 -36.69 23.65
CA CYS A 179 5.61 -35.25 23.51
C CYS A 179 5.57 -34.81 22.03
N GLY A 180 6.28 -35.53 21.16
CA GLY A 180 6.33 -35.26 19.72
C GLY A 180 5.13 -35.81 18.92
N ASP A 181 4.06 -36.30 19.56
CA ASP A 181 2.86 -36.69 18.83
C ASP A 181 2.24 -35.44 18.20
N GLU A 182 1.95 -35.48 16.89
CA GLU A 182 1.25 -34.39 16.20
C GLU A 182 -0.20 -34.28 16.68
N VAL A 183 -0.62 -33.07 17.00
CA VAL A 183 -1.97 -32.69 17.43
C VAL A 183 -2.48 -31.61 16.50
N ALA A 184 -3.68 -31.82 15.95
CA ALA A 184 -4.35 -30.83 15.14
C ALA A 184 -5.11 -29.85 16.03
N VAL A 185 -4.77 -28.57 15.97
CA VAL A 185 -5.39 -27.49 16.75
C VAL A 185 -6.08 -26.53 15.80
N THR A 186 -7.41 -26.50 15.83
CA THR A 186 -8.20 -25.54 15.06
C THR A 186 -8.34 -24.25 15.84
N VAL A 187 -8.06 -23.14 15.16
CA VAL A 187 -8.06 -21.79 15.70
C VAL A 187 -8.92 -20.89 14.83
N ALA A 188 -9.62 -19.94 15.46
CA ALA A 188 -10.37 -18.90 14.79
C ALA A 188 -9.86 -17.52 15.22
N LEU A 189 -9.51 -16.67 14.26
CA LEU A 189 -9.04 -15.32 14.51
C LEU A 189 -10.21 -14.34 14.45
N THR A 190 -10.29 -13.47 15.45
CA THR A 190 -11.12 -12.26 15.43
C THR A 190 -10.19 -11.06 15.22
N PRO A 191 -10.14 -10.49 14.00
CA PRO A 191 -9.28 -9.34 13.70
C PRO A 191 -9.60 -8.14 14.59
N THR A 192 -8.57 -7.37 14.94
CA THR A 192 -8.73 -6.07 15.63
C THR A 192 -9.47 -5.07 14.74
N ASP A 193 -9.09 -5.03 13.46
CA ASP A 193 -9.69 -4.17 12.44
C ASP A 193 -10.58 -5.00 11.49
N PRO A 194 -11.72 -4.46 11.02
CA PRO A 194 -12.62 -5.19 10.14
C PRO A 194 -11.95 -5.56 8.81
N ILE A 195 -12.01 -6.84 8.44
CA ILE A 195 -11.52 -7.37 7.17
C ILE A 195 -12.72 -7.66 6.26
N PRO A 196 -12.68 -7.25 4.98
CA PRO A 196 -13.73 -7.60 4.03
C PRO A 196 -13.87 -9.12 3.83
N GLU A 197 -15.10 -9.56 3.59
CA GLU A 197 -15.41 -10.99 3.46
C GLU A 197 -14.65 -11.61 2.27
N GLY A 198 -14.00 -12.76 2.48
CA GLY A 198 -13.27 -13.47 1.43
C GLY A 198 -11.80 -13.08 1.27
N CYS A 199 -11.34 -12.02 1.93
CA CYS A 199 -9.94 -11.58 1.84
C CYS A 199 -8.97 -12.45 2.65
N VAL A 200 -9.43 -12.97 3.77
CA VAL A 200 -8.62 -13.83 4.66
C VAL A 200 -9.48 -14.97 5.21
N GLU A 201 -8.98 -16.20 5.13
CA GLU A 201 -9.57 -17.34 5.84
C GLU A 201 -9.24 -17.23 7.34
N LEU A 202 -10.24 -16.86 8.15
CA LEU A 202 -10.14 -16.58 9.59
C LEU A 202 -10.19 -17.82 10.50
N GLU A 203 -10.36 -19.02 9.94
CA GLU A 203 -10.32 -20.28 10.70
C GLU A 203 -9.32 -21.22 10.06
N ARG A 204 -8.43 -21.83 10.86
CA ARG A 204 -7.37 -22.71 10.36
C ARG A 204 -7.07 -23.84 11.32
N THR A 205 -6.56 -24.95 10.79
CA THR A 205 -6.03 -26.06 11.60
C THR A 205 -4.51 -26.07 11.54
N LEU A 206 -3.88 -25.97 12.70
CA LEU A 206 -2.44 -26.03 12.89
C LEU A 206 -2.04 -27.43 13.33
N THR A 207 -0.92 -27.95 12.84
CA THR A 207 -0.31 -29.17 13.38
C THR A 207 0.78 -28.78 14.38
N LEU A 208 0.56 -29.09 15.65
CA LEU A 208 1.48 -28.81 16.74
C LEU A 208 1.94 -30.11 17.40
N GLU A 209 3.13 -30.12 17.99
CA GLU A 209 3.52 -31.25 18.86
C GLU A 209 2.69 -31.22 20.15
N ARG A 210 2.29 -32.38 20.68
CA ARG A 210 1.54 -32.51 21.94
C ARG A 210 2.20 -31.77 23.09
N GLY A 211 3.53 -31.84 23.19
CA GLY A 211 4.29 -31.12 24.20
C GLY A 211 4.07 -29.60 24.15
N CYS A 212 3.89 -29.04 22.95
CA CYS A 212 3.58 -27.63 22.76
C CYS A 212 2.18 -27.28 23.28
N VAL A 213 1.19 -28.11 22.93
CA VAL A 213 -0.21 -27.97 23.41
C VAL A 213 -0.24 -28.00 24.95
N ASP A 214 0.46 -28.97 25.55
CA ASP A 214 0.51 -29.13 27.00
C ASP A 214 1.29 -28.00 27.70
N ALA A 215 2.46 -27.61 27.17
CA ALA A 215 3.30 -26.56 27.76
C ALA A 215 2.63 -25.18 27.74
N GLN A 216 1.90 -24.87 26.67
CA GLN A 216 1.14 -23.63 26.54
C GLN A 216 -0.25 -23.70 27.21
N SER A 217 -0.61 -24.86 27.78
CA SER A 217 -1.93 -25.10 28.38
C SER A 217 -3.07 -24.74 27.43
N LEU A 218 -2.96 -25.16 26.17
CA LEU A 218 -3.97 -24.89 25.16
C LEU A 218 -5.23 -25.70 25.45
N GLU A 219 -6.36 -25.01 25.56
CA GLU A 219 -7.67 -25.62 25.80
C GLU A 219 -8.69 -25.02 24.84
N VAL A 220 -9.70 -25.81 24.44
CA VAL A 220 -10.81 -25.29 23.63
C VAL A 220 -11.53 -24.18 24.38
N GLY A 221 -11.70 -23.04 23.71
CA GLY A 221 -12.26 -21.80 24.28
C GLY A 221 -11.21 -20.85 24.84
N ALA A 222 -9.93 -21.25 24.93
CA ALA A 222 -8.84 -20.34 25.27
C ALA A 222 -8.70 -19.27 24.18
N THR A 223 -8.40 -18.05 24.61
CA THR A 223 -8.13 -16.89 23.74
C THR A 223 -6.75 -16.33 23.99
N LEU A 224 -6.02 -16.06 22.92
CA LEU A 224 -4.66 -15.54 22.93
C LEU A 224 -4.58 -14.34 21.98
N ASP A 225 -3.77 -13.33 22.32
CA ASP A 225 -3.41 -12.30 21.36
C ASP A 225 -2.52 -12.94 20.28
N ALA A 226 -2.84 -12.68 19.01
CA ALA A 226 -2.15 -13.30 17.89
C ALA A 226 -1.95 -12.34 16.73
N ARG A 227 -0.96 -12.65 15.91
CA ARG A 227 -0.67 -12.00 14.64
C ARG A 227 -0.43 -13.08 13.60
N TRP A 228 -1.31 -13.17 12.60
CA TRP A 228 -1.13 -14.05 11.46
C TRP A 228 -0.32 -13.38 10.37
N GLU A 229 0.64 -14.12 9.82
CA GLU A 229 1.41 -13.69 8.66
C GLU A 229 1.13 -14.67 7.50
N LEU A 230 0.37 -14.22 6.51
CA LEU A 230 -0.12 -15.07 5.43
C LEU A 230 0.68 -14.80 4.16
N GLY A 231 1.40 -15.81 3.67
CA GLY A 231 2.13 -15.71 2.41
C GLY A 231 1.21 -15.44 1.23
N LEU A 232 1.46 -14.35 0.50
CA LEU A 232 0.74 -14.00 -0.74
C LEU A 232 1.36 -14.58 -2.01
N THR A 233 2.60 -15.07 -1.92
CA THR A 233 3.34 -15.62 -3.08
C THR A 233 3.79 -17.03 -2.82
N ASP A 234 3.95 -17.84 -3.87
CA ASP A 234 4.48 -19.21 -3.78
C ASP A 234 5.90 -19.27 -3.17
N ALA A 235 6.61 -18.14 -3.14
CA ALA A 235 7.92 -18.01 -2.50
C ALA A 235 7.83 -17.93 -0.96
N CYS A 236 6.64 -17.68 -0.43
CA CYS A 236 6.36 -17.66 0.99
C CYS A 236 5.94 -19.07 1.45
N PRO A 237 6.70 -19.74 2.34
CA PRO A 237 6.24 -21.01 2.89
C PRO A 237 4.92 -20.79 3.66
N PRO A 238 3.88 -21.60 3.40
CA PRO A 238 2.50 -21.33 3.85
C PRO A 238 2.32 -21.33 5.38
N ASP A 239 3.26 -21.93 6.12
CA ASP A 239 3.03 -22.33 7.52
C ASP A 239 4.07 -21.81 8.53
N THR A 240 5.00 -20.94 8.13
CA THR A 240 6.18 -20.67 8.99
C THR A 240 6.03 -19.47 9.93
N PHE A 241 4.98 -18.64 9.77
CA PHE A 241 4.87 -17.39 10.51
C PHE A 241 3.41 -17.08 10.87
N GLY A 242 3.06 -17.16 12.16
CA GLY A 242 1.74 -16.68 12.59
C GLY A 242 1.25 -17.18 13.95
N LEU A 243 1.84 -18.24 14.48
CA LEU A 243 1.72 -18.55 15.90
C LEU A 243 3.09 -18.91 16.46
N GLN A 244 3.82 -17.89 16.92
CA GLN A 244 5.02 -18.11 17.71
C GLN A 244 4.60 -18.59 19.10
N LEU A 245 4.39 -19.89 19.25
CA LEU A 245 4.33 -20.51 20.56
C LEU A 245 5.77 -20.75 21.03
N GLU A 246 6.27 -19.89 21.92
CA GLU A 246 7.60 -20.03 22.50
C GLU A 246 7.65 -21.22 23.48
N GLY A 247 8.75 -21.98 23.49
CA GLY A 247 8.95 -23.06 24.48
C GLY A 247 8.34 -24.41 24.11
N CYS A 248 8.03 -24.64 22.83
CA CYS A 248 7.45 -25.89 22.33
C CYS A 248 8.44 -27.03 22.06
N ALA A 249 9.63 -27.02 22.67
CA ALA A 249 10.62 -28.07 22.45
C ALA A 249 10.33 -29.31 23.31
N CYS A 250 10.11 -30.44 22.66
CA CYS A 250 10.21 -31.75 23.29
C CYS A 250 11.68 -32.11 23.52
N GLU A 251 12.16 -32.02 24.76
CA GLU A 251 13.47 -32.57 25.18
C GLU A 251 13.42 -34.09 25.41
#